data_AF-A0A9J6DCL3-F1
#
_entry.id   AF-A0A9J6DCL3-F1
#
_cell.length_a   1.000
_cell.length_b   1.000
_cell.length_c   1.000
_cell.angle_alpha   90.00
_cell.angle_beta   90.00
_cell.angle_gamma   90.00
#
_symmetry.space_group_name_H-M   'P 1'
#
loop_
_entity.id
_entity.type
_entity.pdbx_description
1 polymer ?
#
loop_
_entity_poly.entity_id
_entity_poly.type
_entity_poly.pdbx_seq_one_letter_code
_entity_poly.pdbx_strand_id
1 'polypeptide(L)'
;MVDWVKTVWARRPGGLLLPSMLVLDSVRGHLVDRVRDELKELRTDLAVIPGGLTSILQRLDVSLNKPFKDNVRRLYTTWMAGGHQLTTGGKIKVAVLQSPYCE
;
A
#
# COMPACT_ATOMS: atom_id res chain seq x y z
N MET A 1 -2.74 0.43 -12.43
CA MET A 1 -1.75 1.51 -12.21
C MET A 1 -2.14 2.78 -12.95
N VAL A 2 -2.32 2.74 -14.28
CA VAL A 2 -2.81 3.91 -15.05
C VAL A 2 -4.09 4.52 -14.45
N ASP A 3 -5.09 3.69 -14.13
CA ASP A 3 -6.33 4.19 -13.51
C ASP A 3 -6.08 4.88 -12.17
N TRP A 4 -5.16 4.35 -11.36
CA TRP A 4 -4.77 4.97 -10.09
C TRP A 4 -4.08 6.32 -10.31
N VAL A 5 -3.22 6.43 -11.32
CA VAL A 5 -2.59 7.71 -11.69
C VAL A 5 -3.67 8.74 -12.06
N LYS A 6 -4.68 8.35 -12.85
CA LYS A 6 -5.76 9.26 -13.30
C LYS A 6 -6.74 9.63 -12.18
N THR A 7 -7.11 8.67 -11.35
CA THR A 7 -8.21 8.82 -10.40
C THR A 7 -7.75 9.27 -9.02
N VAL A 8 -6.52 8.92 -8.63
CA VAL A 8 -5.97 9.23 -7.30
C VAL A 8 -4.85 10.25 -7.41
N TRP A 9 -3.78 9.94 -8.13
CA TRP A 9 -2.61 10.81 -8.19
C TRP A 9 -2.96 12.17 -8.79
N ALA A 10 -3.58 12.22 -9.97
CA ALA A 10 -3.94 13.46 -10.65
C ALA A 10 -4.93 14.33 -9.87
N ARG A 11 -5.77 13.71 -9.03
CA ARG A 11 -6.81 14.40 -8.26
C ARG A 11 -6.36 14.83 -6.86
N ARG A 12 -5.09 14.57 -6.49
CA ARG A 12 -4.54 15.01 -5.21
C ARG A 12 -4.62 16.54 -5.08
N PRO A 13 -4.90 17.08 -3.87
CA PRO A 13 -4.89 18.51 -3.65
C PRO A 13 -3.58 19.15 -4.12
N GLY A 14 -3.67 20.18 -4.97
CA GLY A 14 -2.51 20.87 -5.53
C GLY A 14 -1.72 20.09 -6.60
N GLY A 15 -2.20 18.93 -7.06
CA GLY A 15 -1.46 18.04 -7.95
C GLY A 15 -1.09 18.59 -9.34
N LEU A 16 -1.73 19.69 -9.77
CA LEU A 16 -1.46 20.38 -11.04
C LEU A 16 -0.75 21.72 -10.86
N LEU A 17 -0.51 22.15 -9.62
CA LEU A 17 0.04 23.48 -9.34
C LEU A 17 1.56 23.53 -9.50
N LEU A 18 2.26 22.43 -9.23
CA LEU A 18 3.72 22.35 -9.23
C LEU A 18 4.22 21.01 -9.79
N PRO A 19 5.43 20.98 -10.39
CA PRO A 19 6.11 19.74 -10.70
C PRO A 19 6.17 18.83 -9.47
N SER A 20 6.03 17.53 -9.68
CA SER A 20 5.98 16.55 -8.60
C SER A 20 6.92 15.39 -8.89
N MET A 21 7.31 14.68 -7.84
CA MET A 21 8.07 13.43 -7.96
C MET A 21 7.27 12.31 -7.30
N LEU A 22 7.11 11.21 -8.02
CA LEU A 22 6.48 10.00 -7.52
C LEU A 22 7.55 8.90 -7.40
N VAL A 23 7.77 8.44 -6.17
CA VAL A 23 8.74 7.39 -5.86
C VAL A 23 8.00 6.06 -5.71
N LEU A 24 8.32 5.08 -6.55
CA LEU A 24 7.72 3.73 -6.55
C LEU A 24 8.80 2.65 -6.51
N ASP A 25 8.43 1.42 -6.15
CA ASP A 25 9.30 0.27 -6.31
C ASP A 25 9.37 -0.19 -7.78
N SER A 26 10.33 -1.08 -8.08
CA SER A 26 10.56 -1.63 -9.41
C SER A 26 9.55 -2.71 -9.84
N VAL A 27 8.33 -2.74 -9.29
CA VAL A 27 7.30 -3.67 -9.73
C VAL A 27 6.95 -3.40 -11.20
N ARG A 28 6.88 -4.47 -12.01
CA ARG A 28 6.67 -4.37 -13.48
C ARG A 28 5.49 -3.49 -13.87
N GLY A 29 4.39 -3.52 -13.10
CA GLY A 29 3.20 -2.71 -13.34
C GLY A 29 3.42 -1.19 -13.21
N HIS A 30 4.45 -0.74 -12.49
CA HIS A 30 4.83 0.66 -12.37
C HIS A 30 5.68 1.16 -13.55
N LEU A 31 6.36 0.23 -14.24
CA LEU A 31 7.35 0.54 -15.28
C LEU A 31 6.79 0.50 -16.70
N VAL A 32 5.51 0.17 -16.86
CA VAL A 32 4.84 0.12 -18.17
C VAL A 32 4.82 1.52 -18.80
N ASP A 33 5.11 1.62 -20.10
CA ASP A 33 5.21 2.91 -20.81
C ASP A 33 3.97 3.78 -20.63
N ARG A 34 2.78 3.18 -20.69
CA ARG A 34 1.52 3.90 -20.43
C ARG A 34 1.49 4.61 -19.08
N VAL A 35 2.10 4.05 -18.03
CA VAL A 35 2.17 4.71 -16.72
C VAL A 35 3.12 5.91 -16.78
N ARG A 36 4.27 5.75 -17.44
CA ARG A 36 5.25 6.82 -17.61
C ARG A 36 4.68 7.98 -18.43
N ASP A 37 3.95 7.68 -19.49
CA ASP A 37 3.34 8.71 -20.36
C ASP A 37 2.30 9.52 -19.60
N GLU A 38 1.42 8.85 -18.84
CA GLU A 38 0.43 9.53 -17.99
C GLU A 38 1.07 10.40 -16.89
N LEU A 39 2.19 9.97 -16.31
CA LEU A 39 2.92 10.78 -15.32
C LEU A 39 3.60 11.99 -15.95
N LYS A 40 4.12 11.87 -17.18
CA LYS A 40 4.70 13.00 -17.92
C LYS A 40 3.67 14.08 -18.21
N GLU A 41 2.46 13.70 -18.66
CA GLU A 41 1.35 14.64 -18.87
C GLU A 41 1.00 15.40 -17.59
N LEU A 42 1.15 14.76 -16.42
CA LEU A 42 0.95 15.35 -15.11
C LEU A 42 2.17 16.09 -14.55
N ARG A 43 3.22 16.34 -15.36
CA ARG A 43 4.48 16.96 -14.93
C ARG A 43 5.07 16.29 -13.67
N THR A 44 4.95 14.96 -13.63
CA THR A 44 5.41 14.13 -12.52
C THR A 44 6.59 13.28 -12.94
N ASP A 45 7.72 13.44 -12.27
CA ASP A 45 8.89 12.59 -12.44
C ASP A 45 8.72 11.27 -11.70
N LEU A 46 9.01 10.16 -12.38
CA LEU A 46 8.99 8.82 -11.78
C LEU A 46 10.40 8.45 -11.30
N ALA A 47 10.56 8.28 -9.99
CA ALA A 47 11.74 7.71 -9.37
C ALA A 47 11.48 6.25 -8.96
N VAL A 48 12.36 5.33 -9.37
CA VAL A 48 12.18 3.89 -9.14
C VAL A 48 13.21 3.40 -8.14
N ILE A 49 12.75 2.76 -7.06
CA ILE A 49 13.60 2.10 -6.09
C ILE A 49 13.96 0.70 -6.63
N PRO A 50 15.25 0.36 -6.71
CA PRO A 50 15.68 -0.97 -7.14
C PRO A 50 15.14 -2.08 -6.22
N GLY A 51 14.90 -3.24 -6.81
CA GLY A 51 14.48 -4.44 -6.07
C GLY A 51 15.43 -4.77 -4.92
N GLY A 52 14.87 -5.26 -3.82
CA GLY A 52 15.63 -5.57 -2.59
C GLY A 52 15.90 -4.37 -1.68
N LEU A 53 15.75 -3.14 -2.18
CA LEU A 53 16.00 -1.93 -1.40
C LEU A 53 14.73 -1.29 -0.81
N THR A 54 13.54 -1.80 -1.14
CA THR A 54 12.26 -1.28 -0.66
C THR A 54 12.21 -1.16 0.87
N SER A 55 12.71 -2.18 1.58
CA SER A 55 12.73 -2.20 3.06
C SER A 55 13.67 -1.18 3.71
N ILE A 56 14.46 -0.46 2.92
CA ILE A 56 15.44 0.53 3.38
C ILE A 56 15.10 1.90 2.82
N LEU A 57 14.86 1.98 1.51
CA LEU A 57 14.72 3.23 0.78
C LEU A 57 13.27 3.68 0.60
N GLN A 58 12.28 2.76 0.65
CA GLN A 58 10.89 3.15 0.50
C GLN A 58 10.35 3.64 1.85
N ARG A 59 10.38 4.96 2.05
CA ARG A 59 9.97 5.61 3.31
C ARG A 59 8.58 5.17 3.80
N LEU A 60 7.64 4.97 2.88
CA LEU A 60 6.29 4.46 3.19
C LEU A 60 6.35 3.06 3.79
N ASP A 61 7.20 2.18 3.25
CA ASP A 61 7.34 0.81 3.75
C ASP A 61 7.98 0.76 5.13
N VAL A 62 9.01 1.57 5.34
CA VAL A 62 9.74 1.63 6.62
C VAL A 62 8.91 2.27 7.72
N SER A 63 8.29 3.42 7.42
CA SER A 63 7.76 4.31 8.47
C SER A 63 6.28 4.06 8.76
N LEU A 64 5.51 3.54 7.79
CA LEU A 64 4.07 3.36 7.93
C LEU A 64 3.66 1.90 7.75
N ASN A 65 4.02 1.26 6.63
CA ASN A 65 3.55 -0.09 6.37
C ASN A 65 4.15 -1.11 7.32
N LYS A 66 5.42 -0.98 7.72
CA LYS A 66 6.06 -1.87 8.68
C LYS A 66 5.34 -1.86 10.04
N PRO A 67 5.23 -0.72 10.77
CA PRO A 67 4.54 -0.72 12.06
C PRO A 67 3.06 -1.13 11.95
N PHE A 68 2.38 -0.76 10.85
CA PHE A 68 1.02 -1.23 10.59
C PHE A 68 0.95 -2.76 10.47
N LYS A 69 1.77 -3.36 9.60
CA LYS A 69 1.81 -4.81 9.38
C LYS A 69 2.24 -5.56 10.63
N ASP A 70 3.18 -5.02 11.41
CA ASP A 70 3.64 -5.60 12.66
C ASP A 70 2.51 -5.62 13.71
N ASN A 71 1.72 -4.54 13.82
CA ASN A 71 0.56 -4.53 14.71
C ASN A 71 -0.56 -5.47 14.24
N VAL A 72 -0.87 -5.52 12.94
CA VAL A 72 -1.84 -6.49 12.38
C VAL A 72 -1.39 -7.92 12.67
N ARG A 73 -0.11 -8.22 12.47
CA ARG A 73 0.46 -9.55 12.77
C ARG A 73 0.33 -9.87 14.25
N ARG A 74 0.65 -8.94 15.15
CA ARG A 74 0.50 -9.12 16.60
C ARG A 74 -0.95 -9.46 16.96
N LEU A 75 -1.92 -8.67 16.48
CA LEU A 75 -3.34 -8.90 16.73
C LEU A 75 -3.79 -10.28 16.21
N TYR A 76 -3.38 -10.63 15.00
CA TYR A 76 -3.70 -11.93 14.41
C TYR A 76 -3.10 -13.10 15.21
N THR A 77 -1.85 -13.01 15.63
CA THR A 77 -1.19 -14.04 16.45
C THR A 77 -1.88 -14.20 17.80
N THR A 78 -2.25 -13.11 18.47
CA THR A 78 -3.02 -13.16 19.73
C THR A 78 -4.37 -13.84 19.53
N TRP A 79 -5.10 -13.49 18.46
CA TRP A 79 -6.39 -14.12 18.15
C TRP A 79 -6.24 -15.62 17.83
N MET A 80 -5.25 -16.01 17.04
CA MET A 80 -4.98 -17.42 16.72
C MET A 80 -4.70 -18.25 17.98
N ALA A 81 -3.98 -17.68 18.96
CA ALA A 81 -3.66 -18.34 20.23
C ALA A 81 -4.85 -18.39 21.21
N GLY A 82 -5.79 -17.44 21.13
CA GLY A 82 -6.91 -17.29 22.08
C GLY A 82 -8.11 -18.23 21.85
N GLY A 83 -8.01 -19.16 20.89
CA GLY A 83 -9.11 -20.04 20.49
C GLY A 83 -9.95 -19.41 19.37
N HIS A 84 -9.93 -20.04 18.20
CA HIS A 84 -10.67 -19.59 17.03
C HIS A 84 -11.81 -20.56 16.72
N GLN A 85 -12.92 -20.02 16.22
CA GLN A 85 -14.06 -20.85 15.83
C GLN A 85 -13.81 -21.49 14.47
N LEU A 86 -14.30 -22.71 14.29
CA LEU A 86 -14.36 -23.36 12.99
C LEU A 86 -15.77 -23.18 12.40
N THR A 87 -15.83 -23.12 11.08
CA THR A 87 -17.06 -23.31 10.30
C THR A 87 -17.50 -24.77 10.41
N THR A 88 -18.74 -25.07 10.04
CA THR A 88 -19.25 -26.45 9.98
C THR A 88 -18.38 -27.35 9.08
N GLY A 89 -17.72 -26.78 8.08
CA GLY A 89 -16.76 -27.48 7.21
C GLY A 89 -15.32 -27.52 7.73
N GLY A 90 -15.07 -27.19 9.00
CA GLY A 90 -13.75 -27.28 9.63
C GLY A 90 -12.75 -26.17 9.30
N LYS A 91 -13.15 -25.15 8.51
CA LYS A 91 -12.29 -23.99 8.22
C LYS A 91 -12.34 -22.97 9.35
N ILE A 92 -11.22 -22.33 9.65
CA ILE A 92 -11.15 -21.22 10.62
C ILE A 92 -12.09 -20.09 10.17
N LYS A 93 -12.96 -19.61 11.07
CA LYS A 93 -13.82 -18.44 10.84
C LYS A 93 -12.98 -17.17 10.80
N VAL A 94 -13.43 -16.19 9.99
CA VAL A 94 -12.75 -14.91 9.85
C VAL A 94 -12.67 -14.18 11.19
N ALA A 95 -11.49 -13.67 11.52
CA ALA A 95 -11.29 -12.84 12.70
C ALA A 95 -12.13 -11.56 12.58
N VAL A 96 -12.94 -11.27 13.59
CA VAL A 96 -13.67 -10.00 13.66
C VAL A 96 -12.72 -8.97 14.27
N LEU A 97 -12.45 -7.90 13.52
CA LEU A 97 -11.69 -6.77 14.05
C LEU A 97 -12.54 -6.05 15.09
N GLN A 98 -12.20 -6.19 16.36
CA GLN A 98 -12.74 -5.35 17.42
C GLN A 98 -12.07 -3.97 17.30
N SER A 99 -12.79 -3.01 16.72
CA SER A 99 -12.33 -1.61 16.66
C SER A 99 -12.67 -0.93 17.98
N PRO A 100 -11.69 -0.39 18.73
CA PRO A 100 -11.98 0.46 19.89
C PRO A 100 -12.55 1.84 19.49
N TYR A 101 -12.70 2.12 18.19
CA TYR A 101 -13.23 3.37 17.65
C TYR A 101 -14.63 3.22 17.03
N CYS A 102 -15.28 2.07 17.21
CA CYS A 102 -16.68 1.87 16.84
C CYS A 102 -17.50 1.59 18.10
N GLU A 103 -17.83 2.66 18.81
CA GLU A 103 -19.06 2.79 19.60
C GLU A 103 -19.99 3.77 18.89
#